data_AF-A0A5B9WNP5-F1
#
_entry.id   AF-A0A5B9WNP5-F1
#
_cell.length_a   1.000
_cell.length_b   1.000
_cell.length_c   1.000
_cell.angle_alpha   90.00
_cell.angle_beta   90.00
_cell.angle_gamma   90.00
#
_symmetry.space_group_name_H-M   'P 1'
#
loop_
_entity.id
_entity.type
_entity.pdbx_description
1 polymer ?
#
loop_
_entity_poly.entity_id
_entity_poly.type
_entity_poly.pdbx_seq_one_letter_code
_entity_poly.pdbx_strand_id
1 'polypeptide(L)'
;MAKITRTIRVRGSKLTTGFIFFFTAISLLIIGWLKDARGLIWTAVVILVLLATLSLVRRRTVVTLDEKGIRYKSPFWDLHFLWNEVQSCGIYYVRNREVYLEQAEHADITHREGWPLTIFVSTRSNYFPSREDRFINRRDIHFRWNREAWDVIARNVSREALGGV
;
A
#
# COMPACT_ATOMS: atom_id res chain seq x y z
N MET A 1 2.65 9.27 -31.61
CA MET A 1 3.19 9.38 -30.24
C MET A 1 3.05 8.01 -29.57
N ALA A 2 4.15 7.36 -29.23
CA ALA A 2 4.12 6.03 -28.61
C ALA A 2 3.54 6.13 -27.19
N LYS A 3 2.43 5.44 -26.95
CA LYS A 3 1.68 5.45 -25.70
C LYS A 3 2.40 4.50 -24.73
N ILE A 4 3.26 5.07 -23.89
CA ILE A 4 4.15 4.31 -23.00
C ILE A 4 3.30 3.67 -21.90
N THR A 5 2.99 2.38 -22.02
CA THR A 5 2.41 1.55 -20.95
C THR A 5 3.47 1.30 -19.87
N ARG A 6 3.72 2.28 -19.00
CA ARG A 6 4.76 2.15 -17.97
C ARG A 6 4.18 1.43 -16.75
N THR A 7 4.63 0.18 -16.54
CA THR A 7 4.31 -0.56 -15.32
C THR A 7 5.12 -0.01 -14.15
N ILE A 8 4.50 0.83 -13.31
CA ILE A 8 5.15 1.39 -12.12
C ILE A 8 4.97 0.44 -10.94
N ARG A 9 6.01 -0.36 -10.64
CA ARG A 9 6.02 -1.25 -9.48
C ARG A 9 6.32 -0.47 -8.21
N VAL A 10 5.29 -0.18 -7.42
CA VAL A 10 5.45 0.45 -6.12
C VAL A 10 5.69 -0.61 -5.04
N ARG A 11 6.91 -0.71 -4.52
CA ARG A 11 7.32 -1.67 -3.47
C ARG A 11 7.25 -1.03 -2.08
N GLY A 12 6.48 -1.62 -1.17
CA GLY A 12 6.35 -1.14 0.22
C GLY A 12 7.50 -1.60 1.12
N SER A 13 8.23 -0.69 1.75
CA SER A 13 9.18 -1.00 2.82
C SER A 13 8.72 -0.42 4.16
N LYS A 14 8.15 -1.27 5.02
CA LYS A 14 8.15 -1.06 6.48
C LYS A 14 8.97 -2.20 7.07
N LEU A 15 10.27 -1.97 7.14
CA LEU A 15 11.29 -2.94 7.58
C LEU A 15 11.29 -3.10 9.12
N THR A 16 11.03 -2.03 9.87
CA THR A 16 11.28 -1.99 11.32
C THR A 16 10.39 -2.92 12.14
N THR A 17 9.08 -2.97 11.89
CA THR A 17 8.17 -3.82 12.68
C THR A 17 8.43 -5.32 12.45
N GLY A 18 8.80 -5.73 11.23
CA GLY A 18 9.07 -7.13 10.90
C GLY A 18 10.32 -7.68 11.61
N PHE A 19 11.33 -6.84 11.84
CA PHE A 19 12.55 -7.25 12.53
C PHE A 19 12.31 -7.63 13.98
N ILE A 20 11.50 -6.86 14.72
CA ILE A 20 11.20 -7.14 16.13
C ILE A 20 10.55 -8.52 16.27
N PHE A 21 9.50 -8.80 15.49
CA PHE A 21 8.82 -10.10 15.51
C PHE A 21 9.73 -11.26 15.10
N PHE A 22 10.65 -11.03 14.16
CA PHE A 22 11.64 -12.03 13.75
C PHE A 22 12.60 -12.38 14.90
N PHE A 23 13.17 -11.38 15.58
CA PHE A 23 14.04 -11.62 16.73
C PHE A 23 13.30 -12.30 17.89
N THR A 24 12.07 -11.89 18.19
CA THR A 24 11.24 -12.55 19.20
C THR A 24 11.03 -14.03 18.85
N ALA A 25 10.70 -14.35 17.60
CA ALA A 25 10.52 -15.74 17.17
C ALA A 25 11.80 -16.56 17.30
N ILE A 26 12.96 -15.99 16.95
CA ILE A 26 14.26 -16.66 17.14
C ILE A 26 14.53 -16.91 18.63
N SER A 27 14.31 -15.92 19.50
CA SER A 27 14.51 -16.09 20.94
C SER A 27 13.61 -17.20 21.51
N LEU A 28 12.34 -17.26 21.07
CA LEU A 28 11.41 -18.33 21.45
C LEU A 28 11.85 -19.71 20.94
N LEU A 29 12.41 -19.80 19.74
CA LEU A 29 13.00 -21.04 19.22
C LEU A 29 14.17 -21.49 20.08
N ILE A 30 15.12 -20.60 20.40
CA ILE A 30 16.30 -20.93 21.20
C ILE A 30 15.90 -21.39 22.59
N ILE A 31 15.03 -20.64 23.28
CA ILE A 31 14.54 -21.00 24.62
C ILE A 31 13.74 -22.31 24.57
N GLY A 32 12.88 -22.46 23.56
CA GLY A 32 12.08 -23.66 23.35
C GLY A 32 12.93 -24.89 23.15
N TRP A 33 14.03 -24.77 22.41
CA TRP A 33 14.98 -25.85 22.17
C TRP A 33 15.80 -26.19 23.42
N LEU A 34 16.30 -25.18 24.14
CA LEU A 34 17.07 -25.37 25.38
C LEU A 34 16.27 -26.00 26.52
N LYS A 35 14.94 -25.77 26.56
CA LYS A 35 14.06 -26.25 27.64
C LYS A 35 13.14 -27.40 27.22
N ASP A 36 13.32 -27.97 26.02
CA ASP A 36 12.42 -28.96 25.42
C ASP A 36 10.92 -28.54 25.43
N ALA A 37 10.67 -27.23 25.42
CA ALA A 37 9.34 -26.66 25.51
C ALA A 37 8.71 -26.58 24.10
N ARG A 38 8.13 -27.70 23.66
CA ARG A 38 7.49 -27.84 22.33
C ARG A 38 6.49 -26.73 22.01
N GLY A 39 5.77 -26.20 23.01
CA GLY A 39 4.82 -25.10 22.82
C GLY A 39 5.47 -23.79 22.34
N LEU A 40 6.66 -23.45 22.85
CA LEU A 40 7.40 -22.25 22.43
C LEU A 40 7.93 -22.40 21.01
N ILE A 41 8.38 -23.60 20.65
CA ILE A 41 8.84 -23.92 19.29
C ILE A 41 7.70 -23.75 18.30
N TRP A 42 6.52 -24.32 18.56
CA TRP A 42 5.35 -24.16 17.69
C TRP A 42 4.91 -22.71 17.57
N THR A 43 4.92 -21.96 18.67
CA THR A 43 4.56 -20.53 18.66
C THR A 43 5.51 -19.74 17.77
N ALA A 44 6.82 -19.98 17.88
CA ALA A 44 7.82 -19.34 17.05
C ALA A 44 7.69 -19.70 15.56
N VAL A 45 7.42 -20.98 15.24
CA VAL A 45 7.16 -21.43 13.88
C VAL A 45 5.96 -20.68 13.28
N VAL A 46 4.85 -20.57 14.01
CA VAL A 46 3.66 -19.82 13.55
C VAL A 46 4.01 -18.36 13.27
N ILE A 47 4.76 -17.70 14.15
CA ILE A 47 5.19 -16.31 13.94
C ILE A 47 6.05 -16.20 12.66
N LEU A 48 7.03 -17.09 12.46
CA LEU A 48 7.88 -17.08 11.28
C LEU A 48 7.11 -17.32 9.99
N VAL A 49 6.17 -18.28 9.99
CA VAL A 49 5.29 -18.54 8.84
C VAL A 49 4.43 -17.31 8.51
N LEU A 50 3.88 -16.64 9.53
CA LEU A 50 3.09 -15.44 9.34
C LEU A 50 3.92 -14.28 8.78
N LEU A 51 5.15 -14.10 9.27
CA LEU A 51 6.08 -13.11 8.71
C LEU A 51 6.48 -13.43 7.26
N ALA A 52 6.73 -14.70 6.95
CA ALA A 52 7.09 -15.15 5.60
C ALA A 52 5.94 -14.93 4.60
N THR A 53 4.72 -15.30 4.98
CA THR A 53 3.52 -15.08 4.16
C THR A 53 3.27 -13.60 3.91
N LEU A 54 3.34 -12.74 4.95
CA LEU A 54 3.22 -11.29 4.79
C LEU A 54 4.31 -10.70 3.88
N SER A 55 5.55 -11.18 4.00
CA SER A 55 6.66 -10.78 3.13
C SER A 55 6.41 -11.18 1.68
N LEU A 56 5.92 -12.40 1.45
CA LEU A 56 5.63 -12.91 0.11
C LEU A 56 4.49 -12.11 -0.55
N VAL A 57 3.44 -11.80 0.19
CA VAL A 57 2.33 -10.95 -0.26
C VAL A 57 2.85 -9.59 -0.70
N ARG A 58 3.64 -8.91 0.15
CA ARG A 58 4.24 -7.62 -0.19
C ARG A 58 5.15 -7.67 -1.42
N ARG A 59 5.89 -8.78 -1.62
CA ARG A 59 6.77 -8.96 -2.79
C ARG A 59 5.99 -9.19 -4.09
N ARG A 60 4.80 -9.78 -4.00
CA ARG A 60 3.94 -10.10 -5.15
C ARG A 60 2.85 -9.07 -5.44
N THR A 61 2.65 -8.09 -4.56
CA THR A 61 1.76 -6.96 -4.85
C THR A 61 2.36 -6.08 -5.95
N VAL A 62 1.61 -5.91 -7.02
CA VAL A 62 1.94 -5.06 -8.16
C VAL A 62 0.74 -4.18 -8.49
N VAL A 63 0.99 -2.89 -8.61
CA VAL A 63 0.04 -1.95 -9.21
C VAL A 63 0.54 -1.62 -10.61
N THR A 64 -0.33 -1.73 -11.60
CA THR A 64 -0.05 -1.41 -13.00
C THR A 64 -1.05 -0.37 -13.46
N LEU A 65 -0.56 0.71 -14.08
CA LEU A 65 -1.37 1.75 -14.67
C LEU A 65 -1.26 1.59 -16.18
N ASP A 66 -2.40 1.46 -16.86
CA ASP A 66 -2.46 1.29 -18.29
C ASP A 66 -3.49 2.26 -18.91
N GLU A 67 -3.76 2.10 -20.20
CA GLU A 67 -4.67 2.98 -20.92
C GLU A 67 -6.14 2.78 -20.55
N LYS A 68 -6.49 1.64 -19.97
CA LYS A 68 -7.85 1.28 -19.59
C LYS A 68 -8.13 1.65 -18.14
N GLY A 69 -7.11 1.57 -17.27
CA GLY A 69 -7.30 1.86 -15.87
C GLY A 69 -6.11 1.50 -14.98
N ILE A 70 -6.46 1.21 -13.72
CA ILE A 70 -5.56 0.79 -12.66
C ILE A 70 -5.82 -0.67 -12.37
N ARG A 71 -4.79 -1.50 -12.48
CA ARG A 71 -4.85 -2.91 -12.07
C ARG A 71 -3.98 -3.16 -10.85
N TYR A 72 -4.59 -3.72 -9.82
CA TYR A 72 -3.94 -4.16 -8.60
C TYR A 72 -3.91 -5.68 -8.59
N LYS A 73 -2.72 -6.27 -8.53
CA LYS A 73 -2.53 -7.72 -8.42
C LYS A 73 -1.76 -8.06 -7.16
N SER A 74 -2.29 -8.97 -6.36
CA SER A 74 -1.65 -9.59 -5.20
C SER A 74 -2.03 -11.07 -5.14
N PRO A 75 -1.44 -11.89 -4.25
CA PRO A 75 -1.83 -13.30 -4.11
C PRO A 75 -3.31 -13.52 -3.78
N PHE A 76 -4.01 -12.53 -3.21
CA PHE A 76 -5.40 -12.67 -2.75
C PHE A 76 -6.40 -11.83 -3.55
N TRP A 77 -5.92 -10.86 -4.33
CA TRP A 77 -6.76 -9.90 -5.03
C TRP A 77 -6.22 -9.64 -6.43
N ASP A 78 -7.09 -9.68 -7.42
CA ASP A 78 -6.88 -9.18 -8.77
C ASP A 78 -8.02 -8.19 -9.05
N LEU A 79 -7.71 -6.89 -8.97
CA LEU A 79 -8.68 -5.80 -9.10
C LEU A 79 -8.30 -4.95 -10.29
N HIS A 80 -9.31 -4.45 -11.00
CA HIS A 80 -9.15 -3.59 -12.15
C HIS A 80 -10.20 -2.48 -12.07
N PHE A 81 -9.74 -1.24 -11.93
CA PHE A 81 -10.59 -0.05 -11.92
C PHE A 81 -10.39 0.66 -13.23
N LEU A 82 -11.44 0.79 -14.03
CA LEU A 82 -11.38 1.57 -15.26
C LEU A 82 -11.28 3.06 -14.91
N TRP A 83 -10.65 3.86 -15.77
CA TRP A 83 -10.50 5.30 -15.51
C TRP A 83 -11.85 6.02 -15.32
N ASN A 84 -12.89 5.61 -16.04
CA ASN A 84 -14.24 6.17 -15.92
C ASN A 84 -15.00 5.69 -14.66
N GLU A 85 -14.52 4.65 -13.99
CA GLU A 85 -15.09 4.17 -12.73
C GLU A 85 -14.49 4.87 -11.51
N VAL A 86 -13.35 5.55 -11.68
CA VAL A 86 -12.71 6.30 -10.61
C VAL A 86 -13.52 7.55 -10.30
N GLN A 87 -14.07 7.62 -9.10
CA GLN A 87 -14.91 8.73 -8.64
C GLN A 87 -14.24 9.61 -7.58
N SER A 88 -13.19 9.11 -6.93
CA SER A 88 -12.41 9.89 -5.96
C SER A 88 -10.97 9.39 -5.92
N CYS A 89 -10.01 10.29 -5.93
CA CYS A 89 -8.60 9.97 -5.77
C CYS A 89 -7.84 11.14 -5.17
N GLY A 90 -6.68 10.86 -4.59
CA GLY A 90 -5.89 11.88 -3.94
C GLY A 90 -4.63 11.33 -3.31
N ILE A 91 -3.85 12.24 -2.74
CA ILE A 91 -2.61 11.94 -2.05
C ILE A 91 -2.83 12.27 -0.59
N TYR A 92 -2.33 11.43 0.31
CA TYR A 92 -2.46 11.66 1.73
C TYR A 92 -1.26 11.14 2.50
N TYR A 93 -1.04 11.71 3.69
CA TYR A 93 -0.17 11.16 4.71
C TYR A 93 -0.95 10.99 6.02
N VAL A 94 -0.33 10.27 6.95
CA VAL A 94 -0.86 10.09 8.31
C VAL A 94 0.14 10.67 9.29
N ARG A 95 -0.29 11.69 10.05
CA ARG A 95 0.48 12.32 11.12
C ARG A 95 -0.38 12.37 12.37
N ASN A 96 0.20 12.05 13.53
CA ASN A 96 -0.52 12.08 14.81
C ASN A 96 -1.85 11.30 14.83
N ARG A 97 -1.96 10.21 14.05
CA ARG A 97 -3.17 9.38 13.85
C ARG A 97 -4.27 10.01 13.01
N GLU A 98 -4.07 11.22 12.49
CA GLU A 98 -4.99 11.90 11.58
C GLU A 98 -4.53 11.76 10.13
N VAL A 99 -5.49 11.83 9.21
CA VAL A 99 -5.26 11.74 7.77
C VAL A 99 -5.34 13.14 7.18
N TYR A 100 -4.30 13.53 6.46
CA TYR A 100 -4.22 14.82 5.78
C TYR A 100 -4.11 14.59 4.29
N LEU A 101 -5.00 15.22 3.53
CA LEU A 101 -4.88 15.28 2.08
C LEU A 101 -3.77 16.25 1.71
N GLU A 102 -3.06 15.91 0.64
CA GLU A 102 -1.92 16.65 0.17
C GLU A 102 -2.07 16.93 -1.33
N GLN A 103 -1.66 18.13 -1.74
CA GLN A 103 -1.60 18.47 -3.15
C GLN A 103 -0.31 17.92 -3.77
N ALA A 104 -0.34 17.53 -5.04
CA ALA A 104 0.82 16.93 -5.71
C ALA A 104 2.08 17.82 -5.70
N GLU A 105 1.90 19.13 -5.70
CA GLU A 105 2.98 20.12 -5.65
C GLU A 105 3.71 20.11 -4.29
N HIS A 106 2.96 19.95 -3.20
CA HIS A 106 3.48 19.89 -1.83
C HIS A 106 3.89 18.46 -1.41
N ALA A 107 3.37 17.44 -2.09
CA ALA A 107 3.65 16.03 -1.80
C ALA A 107 5.15 15.70 -1.78
N ASP A 108 5.93 16.23 -2.71
CA ASP A 108 7.36 15.93 -2.72
C ASP A 108 8.12 16.58 -1.56
N ILE A 109 7.61 17.68 -0.99
CA ILE A 109 8.15 18.33 0.21
C ILE A 109 7.81 17.46 1.42
N THR A 110 6.55 17.09 1.59
CA THR A 110 6.06 16.28 2.72
C THR A 110 6.74 14.89 2.76
N HIS A 111 7.02 14.28 1.60
CA HIS A 111 7.78 13.03 1.53
C HIS A 111 9.24 13.22 1.99
N ARG A 112 9.87 14.37 1.73
CA ARG A 112 11.24 14.69 2.20
C ARG A 112 11.30 14.93 3.71
N GLU A 113 10.23 15.47 4.31
CA GLU A 113 10.11 15.65 5.76
C GLU A 113 9.92 14.32 6.53
N GLY A 114 9.91 13.18 5.83
CA GLY A 114 9.86 11.84 6.43
C GLY A 114 8.45 11.29 6.63
N TRP A 115 7.41 12.01 6.20
CA TRP A 115 6.04 11.51 6.25
C TRP A 115 5.77 10.63 5.03
N PRO A 116 5.45 9.32 5.21
CA PRO A 116 5.22 8.43 4.08
C PRO A 116 3.87 8.76 3.42
N LEU A 117 3.94 9.22 2.16
CA LEU A 117 2.76 9.52 1.36
C LEU A 117 2.19 8.30 0.64
N THR A 118 0.88 8.32 0.46
CA THR A 118 0.09 7.28 -0.19
C THR A 118 -0.90 7.92 -1.16
N ILE A 119 -1.06 7.33 -2.33
CA ILE A 119 -2.13 7.61 -3.28
C ILE A 119 -3.30 6.70 -2.93
N PHE A 120 -4.51 7.26 -2.87
CA PHE A 120 -5.74 6.48 -2.86
C PHE A 120 -6.51 6.70 -4.16
N VAL A 121 -7.19 5.64 -4.60
CA VAL A 121 -8.11 5.66 -5.73
C VAL A 121 -9.34 4.86 -5.36
N SER A 122 -10.52 5.45 -5.52
CA SER A 122 -11.80 4.87 -5.14
C SER A 122 -12.83 4.99 -6.27
N THR A 123 -13.66 3.95 -6.40
CA THR A 123 -14.86 3.98 -7.25
C THR A 123 -16.07 4.59 -6.56
N ARG A 124 -15.92 5.06 -5.30
CA ARG A 124 -16.98 5.74 -4.55
C ARG A 124 -16.81 7.25 -4.64
N SER A 125 -17.90 7.94 -4.94
CA SER A 125 -17.97 9.39 -4.80
C SER A 125 -17.72 9.78 -3.35
N ASN A 126 -17.02 10.91 -3.16
CA ASN A 126 -16.73 11.48 -1.84
C ASN A 126 -15.99 10.54 -0.87
N TYR A 127 -15.28 9.52 -1.38
CA TYR A 127 -14.42 8.70 -0.53
C TYR A 127 -13.30 9.56 0.06
N PHE A 128 -13.13 9.47 1.38
CA PHE A 128 -12.02 10.07 2.11
C PHE A 128 -11.25 8.96 2.84
N PRO A 129 -9.92 8.89 2.70
CA PRO A 129 -9.12 7.87 3.37
C PRO A 129 -9.20 8.04 4.89
N SER A 130 -9.59 6.97 5.60
CA SER A 130 -9.46 6.91 7.06
C SER A 130 -8.16 6.18 7.44
N ARG A 131 -7.72 6.36 8.69
CA ARG A 131 -6.55 5.63 9.21
C ARG A 131 -6.75 4.12 9.14
N GLU A 132 -7.99 3.69 9.34
CA GLU A 132 -8.42 2.29 9.46
C GLU A 132 -8.71 1.68 8.09
N ASP A 133 -9.12 2.49 7.11
CA ASP A 133 -9.49 2.05 5.75
C ASP A 133 -8.32 2.03 4.76
N ARG A 134 -7.07 1.92 5.23
CA ARG A 134 -5.88 1.85 4.34
C ARG A 134 -5.73 0.51 3.63
N PHE A 135 -6.78 -0.30 3.61
CA PHE A 135 -6.78 -1.65 3.05
C PHE A 135 -7.31 -1.63 1.62
N ILE A 136 -6.68 -2.45 0.79
CA ILE A 136 -7.16 -2.72 -0.56
C ILE A 136 -8.47 -3.50 -0.45
N ASN A 137 -9.50 -3.02 -1.14
CA ASN A 137 -10.76 -3.71 -1.26
C ASN A 137 -11.32 -3.53 -2.69
N ARG A 138 -12.50 -4.08 -2.95
CA ARG A 138 -13.11 -4.05 -4.30
C ARG A 138 -13.42 -2.66 -4.85
N ARG A 139 -13.41 -1.63 -4.01
CA ARG A 139 -13.76 -0.25 -4.34
C ARG A 139 -12.63 0.74 -4.10
N ASP A 140 -11.64 0.39 -3.29
CA ASP A 140 -10.56 1.31 -2.90
C ASP A 140 -9.18 0.65 -3.06
N ILE A 141 -8.27 1.35 -3.73
CA ILE A 141 -6.86 0.95 -3.90
C ILE A 141 -5.98 2.05 -3.29
N HIS A 142 -5.04 1.62 -2.44
CA HIS A 142 -4.06 2.47 -1.77
C HIS A 142 -2.65 1.98 -2.09
N PHE A 143 -1.80 2.86 -2.58
CA PHE A 143 -0.40 2.52 -2.85
C PHE A 143 0.52 3.71 -2.62
N ARG A 144 1.80 3.44 -2.37
CA ARG A 144 2.76 4.49 -2.00
C ARG A 144 2.88 5.55 -3.10
N TRP A 145 3.09 6.79 -2.66
CA TRP A 145 3.34 7.94 -3.51
C TRP A 145 4.45 7.68 -4.53
N ASN A 146 4.15 8.04 -5.77
CA ASN A 146 5.08 8.09 -6.88
C ASN A 146 4.56 9.16 -7.85
N ARG A 147 5.36 10.20 -8.12
CA ARG A 147 4.97 11.32 -8.98
C ARG A 147 4.52 10.86 -10.37
N GLU A 148 5.27 9.97 -11.01
CA GLU A 148 4.91 9.47 -12.35
C GLU A 148 3.58 8.73 -12.35
N ALA A 149 3.29 7.95 -11.29
CA ALA A 149 2.02 7.25 -11.15
C ALA A 149 0.86 8.24 -10.99
N TRP A 150 1.05 9.28 -10.18
CA TRP A 150 0.07 10.34 -10.01
C TRP A 150 -0.20 11.10 -11.32
N ASP A 151 0.84 11.43 -12.08
CA ASP A 151 0.70 12.12 -13.36
C ASP A 151 -0.13 11.30 -14.37
N VAL A 152 -0.03 9.97 -14.33
CA VAL A 152 -0.90 9.09 -15.15
C VAL A 152 -2.34 9.14 -14.66
N ILE A 153 -2.58 9.07 -13.35
CA ILE A 153 -3.93 9.10 -12.78
C ILE A 153 -4.60 10.43 -13.08
N ALA A 154 -3.95 11.55 -12.72
CA ALA A 154 -4.49 12.90 -12.86
C ALA A 154 -4.83 13.29 -14.32
N ARG A 155 -4.18 12.67 -15.30
CA ARG A 155 -4.48 12.88 -16.73
C ARG A 155 -5.68 12.08 -17.24
N ASN A 156 -6.05 10.98 -16.59
CA ASN A 156 -7.08 10.07 -17.08
C ASN A 156 -8.40 10.12 -16.29
N VAL A 157 -8.38 10.63 -15.06
CA VAL A 157 -9.59 10.78 -14.22
C VAL A 157 -10.24 12.15 -14.43
N SER A 158 -11.51 12.28 -14.08
CA SER A 158 -12.22 13.56 -14.17
C SER A 158 -11.73 14.56 -13.11
N ARG A 159 -11.97 15.86 -13.33
CA ARG A 159 -11.58 16.90 -12.35
C ARG A 159 -12.35 16.77 -11.04
N GLU A 160 -13.60 16.32 -11.10
CA GLU A 160 -14.42 16.05 -9.92
C GLU A 160 -13.79 14.93 -9.08
N ALA A 161 -13.25 13.89 -9.73
CA ALA A 161 -12.59 12.79 -9.05
C ALA A 161 -11.28 13.17 -8.37
N LEU A 162 -10.62 14.27 -8.78
CA LEU A 162 -9.41 14.79 -8.13
C LEU A 162 -9.71 15.59 -6.85
N GLY A 163 -10.98 15.68 -6.44
CA GLY A 163 -11.39 16.45 -5.27
C GLY A 163 -11.49 17.94 -5.54
N GLY A 164 -11.97 18.30 -6.75
CA GLY A 164 -12.37 19.64 -7.19
C GLY A 164 -11.91 20.79 -6.32
N VAL A 165 -10.69 21.27 -6.60
CA VAL A 165 -10.25 22.64 -6.28
C VAL A 165 -10.48 23.49 -7.51
#